data_AF-H6UI17-F1
#
_entry.id   AF-H6UI17-F1
#
_cell.length_a   1.000
_cell.length_b   1.000
_cell.length_c   1.000
_cell.angle_alpha   90.00
_cell.angle_beta   90.00
_cell.angle_gamma   90.00
#
_symmetry.space_group_name_H-M   'P 1'
#
loop_
_entity.id
_entity.type
_entity.pdbx_description
1 polymer ?
#
loop_
_entity_poly.entity_id
_entity_poly.type
_entity_poly.pdbx_seq_one_letter_code
_entity_poly.pdbx_strand_id
1 'polypeptide(L)'
;LFGYGGLVLAMFAIVCLGSVVWAHHMFTVGLDLGTAIFFSSVTMLIGVPTGIKVFSWLYMLAGTRDRLWDPIMWWIIGFIVLFTIGGVTGIVL
;
A
#
# COMPACT_ATOMS: atom_id res chain seq x y z
N LEU A 1 8.66 8.98 14.85
CA LEU A 1 7.95 8.00 14.00
C LEU A 1 6.66 7.61 14.72
N PHE A 2 5.50 7.84 14.11
CA PHE A 2 4.23 7.39 14.69
C PHE A 2 4.02 5.89 14.42
N GLY A 3 3.57 5.14 15.42
CA GLY A 3 3.19 3.74 15.24
C GLY A 3 4.32 2.82 14.76
N TYR A 4 5.55 2.95 15.29
CA TYR A 4 6.72 2.17 14.86
C TYR A 4 6.44 0.66 14.74
N GLY A 5 5.84 0.05 15.76
CA GLY A 5 5.47 -1.37 15.72
C GLY A 5 4.48 -1.70 14.59
N GLY A 6 3.49 -0.83 14.36
CA GLY A 6 2.55 -0.96 13.25
C GLY A 6 3.21 -0.83 11.88
N LEU A 7 4.18 0.07 11.73
CA LEU A 7 4.96 0.22 10.49
C LEU A 7 5.81 -1.01 10.20
N VAL A 8 6.48 -1.56 11.22
CA VAL A 8 7.30 -2.78 11.07
C VAL A 8 6.41 -3.98 10.70
N LEU A 9 5.29 -4.17 11.41
CA LEU A 9 4.34 -5.24 11.11
C LEU A 9 3.69 -5.08 9.73
N ALA A 10 3.39 -3.85 9.31
CA ALA A 10 2.89 -3.58 7.98
C ALA A 10 3.92 -3.92 6.89
N MET A 11 5.19 -3.57 7.07
CA MET A 11 6.25 -3.93 6.13
C MET A 11 6.43 -5.46 6.05
N PHE A 12 6.45 -6.14 7.19
CA PHE A 12 6.52 -7.60 7.23
C PHE A 12 5.32 -8.25 6.54
N ALA A 13 4.10 -7.79 6.82
CA ALA A 13 2.89 -8.29 6.18
C ALA A 13 2.90 -8.11 4.66
N ILE A 14 3.36 -6.96 4.15
CA ILE A 14 3.50 -6.73 2.70
C ILE A 14 4.48 -7.73 2.07
N VAL A 15 5.61 -8.02 2.73
CA VAL A 15 6.58 -9.02 2.22
C VAL A 15 5.97 -10.41 2.19
N CYS A 16 5.34 -10.84 3.28
CA CYS A 16 4.72 -12.16 3.36
C CYS A 16 3.59 -12.32 2.33
N LEU A 17 2.63 -11.39 2.31
CA LEU A 17 1.51 -11.42 1.36
C LEU A 17 1.98 -11.25 -0.09
N GLY A 18 3.00 -10.42 -0.34
CA GLY A 18 3.58 -10.22 -1.67
C GLY A 18 4.11 -11.51 -2.31
N SER A 19 4.62 -12.44 -1.49
CA SER A 19 5.12 -13.74 -1.99
C SER A 19 4.03 -14.69 -2.50
N VAL A 20 2.76 -14.45 -2.15
CA VAL A 20 1.62 -15.35 -2.44
C VAL A 20 0.58 -14.77 -3.39
N VAL A 21 0.83 -13.62 -4.03
CA VAL A 21 -0.18 -12.95 -4.89
C VAL A 21 0.13 -12.96 -6.39
N TRP A 22 1.23 -13.57 -6.83
CA TRP A 22 1.73 -13.46 -8.22
C TRP A 22 0.67 -13.77 -9.30
N ALA A 23 -0.27 -14.68 -9.03
CA ALA A 23 -1.24 -15.13 -10.04
C ALA A 23 -2.30 -14.07 -10.38
N HIS A 24 -2.37 -12.93 -9.67
CA HIS A 24 -3.21 -11.81 -10.11
C HIS A 24 -2.79 -11.25 -11.48
N HIS A 25 -1.54 -11.47 -11.91
CA HIS A 25 -1.10 -11.11 -13.26
C HIS A 25 -1.58 -12.10 -14.34
N MET A 26 -2.21 -13.20 -13.93
CA MET A 26 -2.58 -14.32 -14.77
C MET A 26 -4.09 -14.56 -14.83
N PHE A 27 -4.94 -13.62 -14.39
CA PHE A 27 -6.39 -13.83 -14.35
C PHE A 27 -7.02 -14.15 -15.71
N THR A 28 -6.37 -13.81 -16.82
CA THR A 28 -6.86 -14.07 -18.18
C THR A 28 -6.38 -15.39 -18.78
N VAL A 29 -5.59 -16.21 -18.06
CA VAL A 29 -5.05 -17.48 -18.60
C VAL A 29 -6.00 -18.68 -18.43
N GLY A 30 -7.19 -18.49 -17.85
CA GLY A 30 -8.18 -19.54 -17.63
C GLY A 30 -8.06 -20.26 -16.28
N LEU A 31 -7.77 -19.53 -15.20
CA LEU A 31 -7.80 -20.06 -13.83
C LEU A 31 -9.23 -20.51 -13.45
N ASP A 32 -9.35 -21.52 -12.59
CA ASP A 32 -10.64 -21.87 -12.00
C ASP A 32 -11.15 -20.76 -11.06
N LEU A 33 -12.46 -20.73 -10.83
CA LEU A 33 -13.12 -19.67 -10.06
C LEU A 33 -12.58 -19.57 -8.61
N GLY A 34 -12.30 -20.70 -7.95
CA GLY A 34 -11.82 -20.73 -6.57
C GLY A 34 -10.43 -20.12 -6.46
N THR A 35 -9.54 -20.49 -7.37
CA THR A 35 -8.19 -19.92 -7.47
C THR A 35 -8.23 -18.42 -7.75
N ALA A 36 -9.05 -17.98 -8.71
CA ALA A 36 -9.20 -16.56 -9.03
C ALA A 36 -9.69 -15.74 -7.83
N ILE A 37 -10.72 -16.23 -7.12
CA ILE A 37 -11.25 -15.57 -5.92
C ILE A 37 -10.19 -15.50 -4.82
N PHE A 38 -9.43 -16.58 -4.59
CA PHE A 38 -8.36 -16.60 -3.60
C PHE A 38 -7.31 -15.53 -3.90
N PHE A 39 -6.74 -15.53 -5.10
CA PHE A 39 -5.69 -14.57 -5.46
C PHE A 39 -6.20 -13.13 -5.50
N SER A 40 -7.44 -12.89 -5.94
CA SER A 40 -8.07 -11.57 -5.89
C SER A 40 -8.22 -11.09 -4.43
N SER A 41 -8.73 -11.95 -3.55
CA SER A 41 -8.94 -11.62 -2.13
C SER A 41 -7.63 -11.35 -1.38
N VAL A 42 -6.61 -12.19 -1.58
CA VAL A 42 -5.30 -12.01 -0.93
C VAL A 42 -4.58 -10.77 -1.47
N THR A 43 -4.72 -10.45 -2.76
CA THR A 43 -4.16 -9.22 -3.34
C THR A 43 -4.81 -7.98 -2.72
N MET A 44 -6.13 -7.97 -2.55
CA MET A 44 -6.84 -6.87 -1.87
C MET A 44 -6.39 -6.69 -0.41
N LEU A 45 -6.04 -7.78 0.29
CA LEU A 45 -5.58 -7.72 1.68
C LEU A 45 -4.28 -6.93 1.87
N ILE A 46 -3.42 -6.85 0.84
CA ILE A 46 -2.19 -6.02 0.84
C ILE A 46 -2.53 -4.53 0.99
N GLY A 47 -3.74 -4.12 0.62
CA GLY A 47 -4.23 -2.75 0.82
C GLY A 47 -4.23 -2.32 2.30
N VAL A 48 -4.46 -3.25 3.24
CA VAL A 48 -4.52 -2.94 4.68
C VAL A 48 -3.17 -2.49 5.26
N PRO A 49 -2.08 -3.29 5.21
CA PRO A 49 -0.77 -2.85 5.70
C PRO A 49 -0.22 -1.65 4.92
N THR A 50 -0.55 -1.54 3.62
CA THR A 50 -0.19 -0.36 2.83
C THR A 50 -0.89 0.89 3.35
N GLY A 51 -2.19 0.81 3.66
CA GLY A 51 -2.97 1.88 4.28
C GLY A 51 -2.41 2.30 5.64
N ILE A 52 -2.01 1.35 6.50
CA ILE A 52 -1.37 1.65 7.79
C ILE A 52 -0.14 2.55 7.58
N LYS A 53 0.69 2.27 6.58
CA LYS A 53 1.86 3.11 6.26
C LYS A 53 1.44 4.50 5.81
N VAL A 54 0.48 4.60 4.88
CA VAL A 54 -0.03 5.88 4.37
C VAL A 54 -0.58 6.76 5.49
N PHE A 55 -1.47 6.22 6.34
CA PHE A 55 -2.02 6.96 7.48
C PHE A 55 -0.95 7.35 8.50
N SER A 56 0.04 6.49 8.73
CA SER A 56 1.16 6.80 9.63
C SER A 56 2.00 7.97 9.08
N TRP A 57 2.24 8.02 7.77
CA TRP A 57 2.95 9.14 7.13
C TRP A 57 2.16 10.44 7.20
N LEU A 58 0.84 10.39 6.92
CA LEU A 58 -0.03 11.57 7.05
C LEU A 58 -0.05 12.12 8.48
N TYR A 59 -0.15 11.23 9.48
CA TYR A 59 -0.11 11.65 10.88
C TYR A 59 1.24 12.28 11.25
N MET A 60 2.35 11.72 10.78
CA MET A 60 3.67 12.31 11.02
C MET A 60 3.82 13.67 10.35
N LEU A 61 3.34 13.84 9.11
CA LEU A 61 3.37 15.12 8.40
C LEU A 61 2.53 16.19 9.10
N ALA A 62 1.32 15.83 9.56
CA ALA A 62 0.45 16.74 10.30
C ALA A 62 1.07 17.27 11.60
N GLY A 63 2.03 16.52 12.18
CA GLY A 63 2.79 16.94 13.36
C GLY A 63 4.08 17.72 13.08
N THR A 64 4.46 17.93 11.80
CA THR A 64 5.67 18.70 11.45
C THR A 64 5.41 20.19 11.39
N ARG A 65 6.41 21.01 11.74
CA ARG A 65 6.39 22.46 11.49
C ARG A 65 6.73 22.72 10.03
N ASP A 66 5.92 23.54 9.38
CA ASP A 66 5.92 23.81 7.94
C ASP A 66 7.32 24.14 7.38
N ARG A 67 7.88 23.18 6.64
CA ARG A 67 9.04 23.36 5.74
C ARG A 67 8.58 23.36 4.29
N LEU A 68 7.54 24.14 3.98
CA LEU A 68 6.95 24.19 2.63
C LEU A 68 7.93 24.74 1.56
N TRP A 69 8.99 25.42 1.99
CA TRP A 69 10.07 25.88 1.12
C TRP A 69 11.10 24.79 0.78
N ASP A 70 11.09 23.66 1.49
CA ASP A 70 11.98 22.54 1.22
C ASP A 70 11.40 21.70 0.05
N PRO A 71 12.12 21.55 -1.07
CA PRO A 71 11.64 20.74 -2.20
C PRO A 71 11.34 19.29 -1.82
N ILE A 72 12.02 18.75 -0.79
CA ILE A 72 11.78 17.38 -0.30
C ILE A 72 10.35 17.23 0.24
N MET A 73 9.79 18.27 0.86
CA MET A 73 8.41 18.23 1.36
C MET A 73 7.41 17.99 0.21
N TRP A 74 7.60 18.65 -0.93
CA TRP A 74 6.76 18.46 -2.11
C TRP A 74 6.90 17.06 -2.73
N TRP A 75 8.11 16.50 -2.73
CA TRP A 75 8.30 15.11 -3.15
C TRP A 75 7.58 14.11 -2.24
N ILE A 76 7.61 14.31 -0.93
CA ILE A 76 6.91 13.45 0.03
C ILE A 76 5.39 13.54 -0.18
N ILE A 77 4.84 14.75 -0.29
CA ILE A 77 3.40 14.97 -0.52
C ILE A 77 2.99 14.36 -1.87
N GLY A 78 3.74 14.64 -2.93
CA GLY A 78 3.49 14.09 -4.26
C GLY A 78 3.55 12.56 -4.28
N PHE A 79 4.54 11.97 -3.60
CA PHE A 79 4.64 10.52 -3.42
C PHE A 79 3.39 9.96 -2.76
N ILE A 80 2.97 10.51 -1.61
CA ILE A 80 1.80 9.98 -0.88
C ILE A 80 0.53 10.06 -1.73
N VAL A 81 0.30 11.19 -2.42
CA VAL A 81 -0.89 11.38 -3.27
C VAL A 81 -0.89 10.41 -4.45
N LEU A 82 0.18 10.37 -5.25
CA LEU A 82 0.26 9.52 -6.43
C LEU A 82 0.25 8.03 -6.06
N PHE A 83 0.96 7.66 -4.99
CA PHE A 83 0.96 6.30 -4.47
C PHE A 83 -0.43 5.86 -4.00
N THR A 84 -1.19 6.75 -3.35
CA THR A 84 -2.55 6.44 -2.89
C THR A 84 -3.52 6.27 -4.07
N ILE A 85 -3.49 7.17 -5.04
CA ILE A 85 -4.36 7.08 -6.24
C ILE A 85 -4.04 5.80 -7.02
N GLY A 86 -2.76 5.53 -7.31
CA GLY A 86 -2.34 4.30 -8.00
C GLY A 86 -2.66 3.04 -7.21
N GLY A 87 -2.55 3.08 -5.88
CA GLY A 87 -2.95 1.98 -5.00
C GLY A 87 -4.44 1.68 -5.06
N VAL A 88 -5.30 2.70 -5.04
CA VAL A 88 -6.77 2.53 -5.15
C VAL A 88 -7.15 1.93 -6.50
N THR A 89 -6.56 2.38 -7.61
CA THR A 89 -6.81 1.76 -8.92
C THR A 89 -6.31 0.32 -8.98
N GLY A 90 -5.19 0.02 -8.31
CA GLY A 90 -4.66 -1.34 -8.22
C GLY A 90 -5.53 -2.31 -7.42
N ILE A 91 -6.32 -1.84 -6.45
CA ILE A 91 -7.29 -2.68 -5.71
C ILE A 91 -8.45 -3.13 -6.61
N VAL A 92 -8.79 -2.31 -7.61
CA VAL A 92 -9.89 -2.58 -8.54
C VAL A 92 -9.46 -3.45 -9.72
N LEU A 93 -8.14 -3.52 -10.00
CA LEU A 93 -7.54 -4.23 -11.13
C LEU A 93 -7.52 -5.75 -10.92
#